data_AF-A0A962AYL9-F1
#
_entry.id   AF-A0A962AYL9-F1
#
_cell.length_a   1.000
_cell.length_b   1.000
_cell.length_c   1.000
_cell.angle_alpha   90.00
_cell.angle_beta   90.00
_cell.angle_gamma   90.00
#
_symmetry.space_group_name_H-M   'P 1'
#
loop_
_entity.id
_entity.type
_entity.pdbx_description
1 polymer ?
#
loop_
_entity_poly.entity_id
_entity_poly.type
_entity_poly.pdbx_seq_one_letter_code
_entity_poly.pdbx_strand_id
1 'polypeptide(L)'
;MQNSSQQSRGIARPALILGGLAGMSLALVFAMTVPVFAQAEKKAPAKPAAKKAAPAKKKDGAQNIWVKLCGKQTVAPKKQGDKPTQRELCSTQVESLDPLGRFHIVVRLAKVTSTKEQALEVSLPHLPIPVFAREKGAPKDAKPKQVGARSSSFIIPAGVRVKVDDDKDAIKLNFGACDPFGCLASAAVDDKVIKRLKSGKQIAIHAIDISGVAIPFQVLPLTGFTAAYDGKAIDAKTFADGRKALYQQIEANRKAALEQMRMQQEATKDPAKKAAPAKK
;
A
#
# COMPACT_ATOMS: atom_id res chain seq x y z
N MET A 1 41.91 23.44 31.88
CA MET A 1 42.58 24.76 31.82
C MET A 1 42.04 25.48 30.59
N GLN A 2 40.98 26.29 30.74
CA GLN A 2 40.99 27.77 30.65
C GLN A 2 41.59 28.27 29.32
N ASN A 3 40.89 29.05 28.47
CA ASN A 3 40.45 30.43 28.70
C ASN A 3 39.50 30.86 27.53
N SER A 4 38.29 31.41 27.77
CA SER A 4 37.88 32.85 27.72
C SER A 4 38.41 33.63 26.51
N SER A 5 37.74 34.58 25.83
CA SER A 5 36.46 35.30 25.93
C SER A 5 36.55 36.50 24.96
N GLN A 6 35.41 37.14 24.65
CA GLN A 6 35.26 38.53 24.13
C GLN A 6 35.42 38.76 22.61
N GLN A 7 34.74 39.71 21.93
CA GLN A 7 33.69 40.73 22.21
C GLN A 7 33.17 41.22 20.83
N SER A 8 31.86 41.45 20.64
CA SER A 8 31.17 42.76 20.57
C SER A 8 31.66 43.81 19.55
N ARG A 9 30.76 44.21 18.63
CA ARG A 9 30.51 45.54 18.02
C ARG A 9 29.39 45.31 16.97
N GLY A 10 28.19 45.88 16.99
CA GLY A 10 27.74 47.21 17.42
C GLY A 10 27.50 48.08 16.19
N ILE A 11 26.38 48.84 16.18
CA ILE A 11 26.02 49.96 15.27
C ILE A 11 25.24 49.54 14.01
N ALA A 12 24.17 50.18 13.52
CA ALA A 12 23.07 51.02 14.02
C ALA A 12 22.15 51.25 12.80
N ARG A 13 20.85 51.47 13.03
CA ARG A 13 19.88 51.95 12.02
C ARG A 13 20.23 53.39 11.57
N PRO A 14 19.68 53.84 10.42
CA PRO A 14 18.62 54.82 10.55
C PRO A 14 17.44 54.64 9.57
N ALA A 15 16.31 55.20 10.00
CA ALA A 15 15.13 55.53 9.22
C ALA A 15 15.09 57.06 9.00
N LEU A 16 14.60 57.54 7.85
CA LEU A 16 13.65 58.68 7.70
C LEU A 16 13.37 58.92 6.19
N ILE A 17 12.13 58.77 5.67
CA ILE A 17 11.03 59.75 5.42
C ILE A 17 11.39 60.92 4.46
N LEU A 18 10.69 61.06 3.30
CA LEU A 18 9.66 62.10 2.97
C LEU A 18 9.31 62.24 1.46
N GLY A 19 8.02 62.44 1.17
CA GLY A 19 7.45 63.15 0.00
C GLY A 19 7.10 62.25 -1.21
N GLY A 20 5.88 62.13 -1.74
CA GLY A 20 4.68 62.97 -1.66
C GLY A 20 4.39 63.60 -3.04
N LEU A 21 3.42 63.07 -3.80
CA LEU A 21 2.69 63.81 -4.85
C LEU A 21 1.36 63.12 -5.17
N ALA A 22 0.31 63.93 -5.18
CA ALA A 22 -1.10 63.60 -5.31
C ALA A 22 -1.52 63.34 -6.76
N GLY A 23 -2.59 62.55 -6.94
CA GLY A 23 -3.33 62.39 -8.19
C GLY A 23 -4.69 61.74 -7.92
N MET A 24 -5.76 62.48 -8.19
CA MET A 24 -7.14 62.28 -7.74
C MET A 24 -8.01 61.58 -8.83
N SER A 25 -9.03 60.82 -8.38
CA SER A 25 -10.28 60.43 -9.10
C SER A 25 -10.15 59.33 -10.18
N LEU A 26 -10.99 58.29 -10.26
CA LEU A 26 -12.47 58.27 -10.25
C LEU A 26 -12.99 56.84 -9.95
N ALA A 27 -14.02 56.72 -9.12
CA ALA A 27 -14.71 55.47 -8.79
C ALA A 27 -15.74 55.07 -9.86
N LEU A 28 -15.94 53.77 -10.08
CA LEU A 28 -17.16 53.21 -10.69
C LEU A 28 -17.47 51.83 -10.11
N VAL A 29 -18.43 51.82 -9.19
CA VAL A 29 -19.15 50.65 -8.69
C VAL A 29 -20.37 50.45 -9.57
N PHE A 30 -20.59 49.24 -10.10
CA PHE A 30 -21.88 48.86 -10.67
C PHE A 30 -22.27 47.47 -10.14
N ALA A 31 -23.12 47.49 -9.12
CA ALA A 31 -23.98 46.37 -8.73
C ALA A 31 -25.39 46.73 -9.20
N MET A 32 -26.02 45.88 -10.01
CA MET A 32 -27.45 45.98 -10.31
C MET A 32 -28.14 44.63 -10.05
N THR A 33 -28.88 44.61 -8.94
CA THR A 33 -30.02 43.73 -8.68
C THR A 33 -31.29 44.41 -9.19
N VAL A 34 -32.19 43.67 -9.85
CA VAL A 34 -33.56 44.14 -10.17
C VAL A 34 -34.59 43.11 -9.66
N PRO A 35 -35.75 43.52 -9.09
CA PRO A 35 -36.71 42.65 -8.43
C PRO A 35 -37.98 42.30 -9.24
N VAL A 36 -38.58 41.16 -8.89
CA VAL A 36 -40.03 40.81 -8.71
C VAL A 36 -41.07 41.24 -9.77
N PHE A 37 -41.84 40.28 -10.33
CA PHE A 37 -43.31 40.13 -10.14
C PHE A 37 -43.90 38.89 -10.85
N ALA A 38 -45.03 38.45 -10.29
CA ALA A 38 -45.75 37.18 -10.45
C ALA A 38 -46.42 36.91 -11.81
N GLN A 39 -46.55 35.63 -12.18
CA GLN A 39 -47.69 35.12 -12.97
C GLN A 39 -48.24 33.83 -12.36
N ALA A 40 -49.57 33.82 -12.29
CA ALA A 40 -50.43 32.88 -11.59
C ALA A 40 -50.70 31.56 -12.34
N GLU A 41 -51.14 30.58 -11.56
CA GLU A 41 -51.65 29.25 -11.90
C GLU A 41 -52.68 29.19 -13.05
N LYS A 42 -52.54 28.15 -13.89
CA LYS A 42 -53.67 27.36 -14.40
C LYS A 42 -53.35 25.85 -14.35
N LYS A 43 -54.09 25.14 -13.49
CA LYS A 43 -54.40 23.67 -13.48
C LYS A 43 -55.29 23.36 -14.72
N ALA A 44 -55.42 22.19 -15.35
CA ALA A 44 -55.22 20.74 -15.12
C ALA A 44 -55.33 20.04 -16.52
N PRO A 45 -55.35 18.68 -16.73
CA PRO A 45 -55.39 17.56 -15.78
C PRO A 45 -54.42 16.39 -16.06
N ALA A 46 -54.42 15.45 -15.11
CA ALA A 46 -53.57 14.27 -15.00
C ALA A 46 -53.98 13.06 -15.87
N LYS A 47 -52.99 12.22 -16.22
CA LYS A 47 -53.10 10.77 -16.45
C LYS A 47 -51.78 10.09 -16.01
N PRO A 48 -51.74 8.77 -15.74
CA PRO A 48 -51.40 8.25 -14.42
C PRO A 48 -49.98 7.67 -14.31
N ALA A 49 -49.57 7.48 -13.06
CA ALA A 49 -48.32 6.94 -12.55
C ALA A 49 -47.63 5.84 -13.39
N ALA A 50 -46.34 6.07 -13.67
CA ALA A 50 -45.33 5.02 -13.70
C ALA A 50 -44.36 5.26 -12.54
N LYS A 51 -44.36 4.31 -11.58
CA LYS A 51 -43.47 4.31 -10.41
C LYS A 51 -42.02 4.41 -10.87
N LYS A 52 -41.38 5.56 -10.65
CA LYS A 52 -39.93 5.68 -10.76
C LYS A 52 -39.35 4.88 -9.60
N ALA A 53 -38.72 3.76 -9.94
CA ALA A 53 -37.98 2.93 -9.02
C ALA A 53 -37.04 3.82 -8.20
N ALA A 54 -37.08 3.63 -6.88
CA ALA A 54 -36.19 4.29 -5.94
C ALA A 54 -34.73 4.11 -6.42
N PRO A 55 -33.90 5.16 -6.34
CA PRO A 55 -32.50 5.03 -6.68
C PRO A 55 -31.90 3.94 -5.81
N ALA A 56 -31.31 2.93 -6.46
CA ALA A 56 -30.59 1.85 -5.82
C ALA A 56 -29.66 2.46 -4.77
N LYS A 57 -29.85 2.02 -3.52
CA LYS A 57 -28.95 2.32 -2.41
C LYS A 57 -27.53 2.11 -2.92
N LYS A 58 -26.76 3.21 -2.98
CA LYS A 58 -25.31 3.12 -3.00
C LYS A 58 -24.95 2.24 -1.81
N LYS A 59 -24.44 1.04 -2.09
CA LYS A 59 -23.79 0.25 -1.06
C LYS A 59 -22.61 1.09 -0.61
N ASP A 60 -22.70 1.62 0.60
CA ASP A 60 -21.55 2.13 1.33
C ASP A 60 -20.53 0.99 1.38
N GLY A 61 -19.55 1.09 0.50
CA GLY A 61 -18.59 0.05 0.21
C GLY A 61 -17.26 0.71 -0.07
N ALA A 62 -16.73 1.40 0.93
CA ALA A 62 -15.29 1.38 1.11
C ALA A 62 -14.93 -0.10 1.30
N GLN A 63 -14.66 -0.81 0.20
CA GLN A 63 -14.39 -2.23 0.24
C GLN A 63 -13.16 -2.43 1.11
N ASN A 64 -13.39 -3.04 2.27
CA ASN A 64 -12.33 -3.33 3.21
C ASN A 64 -11.39 -4.34 2.56
N ILE A 65 -10.16 -3.92 2.26
CA ILE A 65 -9.13 -4.80 1.68
C ILE A 65 -8.65 -5.84 2.68
N TRP A 66 -8.93 -5.64 3.97
CA TRP A 66 -8.64 -6.58 5.03
C TRP A 66 -9.79 -7.58 5.17
N VAL A 67 -9.41 -8.85 5.19
CA VAL A 67 -10.35 -9.96 5.35
C VAL A 67 -9.95 -10.80 6.57
N LYS A 68 -10.93 -11.27 7.32
CA LYS A 68 -10.71 -12.18 8.44
C LYS A 68 -11.17 -13.57 8.07
N LEU A 69 -10.27 -14.55 8.16
CA LEU A 69 -10.51 -15.95 7.90
C LEU A 69 -10.27 -16.73 9.18
N CYS A 70 -11.26 -17.52 9.62
CA CYS A 70 -11.09 -18.44 10.73
C CYS A 70 -11.24 -19.87 10.23
N GLY A 71 -10.39 -20.76 10.70
CA GLY A 71 -10.40 -22.16 10.33
C GLY A 71 -9.79 -23.03 11.42
N LYS A 72 -10.13 -24.32 11.39
CA LYS A 72 -9.52 -25.32 12.27
C LYS A 72 -8.22 -25.78 11.62
N GLN A 73 -7.10 -25.53 12.27
CA GLN A 73 -5.79 -26.00 11.84
C GLN A 73 -5.39 -27.19 12.70
N THR A 74 -5.12 -28.31 12.04
CA THR A 74 -4.59 -29.52 12.68
C THR A 74 -3.11 -29.33 12.91
N VAL A 75 -2.69 -29.27 14.18
CA VAL A 75 -1.28 -29.11 14.54
C VAL A 75 -0.68 -30.50 14.73
N ALA A 76 0.43 -30.75 14.04
CA ALA A 76 1.18 -31.98 14.18
C ALA A 76 1.64 -32.15 15.64
N PRO A 77 1.56 -33.38 16.19
CA PRO A 77 1.99 -33.65 17.55
C PRO A 77 3.47 -33.30 17.75
N LYS A 78 3.82 -32.67 18.88
CA LYS A 78 5.21 -32.32 19.22
C LYS A 78 6.06 -33.55 19.61
N LYS A 79 5.42 -34.69 19.90
CA LYS A 79 6.08 -35.95 20.24
C LYS A 79 5.54 -37.06 19.35
N GLN A 80 6.43 -37.96 18.96
CA GLN A 80 6.09 -39.13 18.16
C GLN A 80 5.21 -40.06 19.00
N GLY A 81 3.93 -40.17 18.66
CA GLY A 81 2.92 -40.96 19.39
C GLY A 81 1.72 -40.17 19.92
N ASP A 82 1.80 -38.84 19.98
CA ASP A 82 0.64 -38.01 20.37
C ASP A 82 -0.36 -37.85 19.22
N LYS A 83 -1.65 -37.72 19.56
CA LYS A 83 -2.70 -37.44 18.56
C LYS A 83 -2.61 -35.99 18.08
N PRO A 84 -2.88 -35.72 16.79
CA PRO A 84 -2.93 -34.34 16.27
C PRO A 84 -4.02 -33.54 16.99
N THR A 85 -3.70 -32.32 17.40
CA THR A 85 -4.64 -31.44 18.11
C THR A 85 -5.17 -30.38 17.15
N GLN A 86 -6.49 -30.19 17.13
CA GLN A 86 -7.10 -29.12 16.35
C GLN A 86 -7.05 -27.82 17.15
N ARG A 87 -6.56 -26.75 16.53
CA ARG A 87 -6.64 -25.39 17.06
C ARG A 87 -7.43 -24.53 16.10
N GLU A 88 -8.34 -23.72 16.62
CA GLU A 88 -8.99 -22.70 15.83
C GLU A 88 -8.03 -21.52 15.67
N LEU A 89 -7.70 -21.21 14.41
CA LEU A 89 -6.85 -20.10 14.03
C LEU A 89 -7.68 -19.09 13.26
N CYS A 90 -7.74 -17.87 13.77
CA CYS A 90 -8.30 -16.73 13.07
C CYS A 90 -7.15 -15.89 12.52
N SER A 91 -7.24 -15.49 11.26
CA SER A 91 -6.23 -14.68 10.60
C SER A 91 -6.87 -13.49 9.91
N THR A 92 -6.41 -12.28 10.21
CA THR A 92 -6.79 -11.06 9.51
C THR A 92 -5.70 -10.72 8.51
N GLN A 93 -6.00 -10.84 7.22
CA GLN A 93 -5.02 -10.69 6.16
C GLN A 93 -5.41 -9.62 5.15
N VAL A 94 -4.40 -9.03 4.53
CA VAL A 94 -4.50 -8.22 3.33
C VAL A 94 -3.50 -8.76 2.31
N GLU A 95 -3.94 -8.81 1.06
CA GLU A 95 -3.11 -9.25 -0.05
C GLU A 95 -3.03 -8.14 -1.08
N SER A 96 -1.82 -7.74 -1.42
CA SER A 96 -1.57 -6.87 -2.56
C SER A 96 -1.05 -7.72 -3.70
N LEU A 97 -1.67 -7.60 -4.87
CA LEU A 97 -1.28 -8.29 -6.10
C LEU A 97 -0.64 -7.29 -7.07
N ASP A 98 0.35 -7.73 -7.83
CA ASP A 98 0.90 -6.97 -8.95
C ASP A 98 -0.09 -6.97 -10.14
N PRO A 99 0.10 -6.12 -11.17
CA PRO A 99 -0.75 -6.11 -12.36
C PRO A 99 -0.78 -7.42 -13.15
N LEU A 100 0.17 -8.33 -12.88
CA LEU A 100 0.25 -9.66 -13.50
C LEU A 100 -0.49 -10.73 -12.66
N GLY A 101 -1.03 -10.36 -11.51
CA GLY A 101 -1.74 -11.26 -10.60
C GLY A 101 -0.84 -12.09 -9.71
N ARG A 102 0.46 -11.80 -9.63
CA ARG A 102 1.33 -12.43 -8.62
C ARG A 102 1.16 -11.68 -7.31
N PHE A 103 1.22 -12.39 -6.18
CA PHE A 103 1.20 -11.70 -4.90
C PHE A 103 2.46 -10.86 -4.76
N HIS A 104 2.25 -9.58 -4.48
CA HIS A 104 3.32 -8.65 -4.24
C HIS A 104 3.68 -8.64 -2.76
N ILE A 105 2.70 -8.66 -1.84
CA ILE A 105 2.89 -8.91 -0.41
C ILE A 105 1.60 -9.45 0.18
N VAL A 106 1.73 -10.35 1.15
CA VAL A 106 0.63 -10.75 2.04
C VAL A 106 1.00 -10.39 3.47
N VAL A 107 0.17 -9.59 4.14
CA VAL A 107 0.29 -9.34 5.58
C VAL A 107 -0.85 -10.06 6.27
N ARG A 108 -0.52 -10.90 7.25
CA ARG A 108 -1.47 -11.69 8.02
C ARG A 108 -1.21 -11.49 9.50
N LEU A 109 -2.25 -11.16 10.25
CA LEU A 109 -2.24 -11.24 11.70
C LEU A 109 -2.97 -12.51 12.13
N ALA A 110 -2.20 -13.50 12.55
CA ALA A 110 -2.70 -14.79 13.01
C ALA A 110 -2.96 -14.73 14.52
N LYS A 111 -4.12 -15.22 14.96
CA LYS A 111 -4.53 -15.33 16.37
C LYS A 111 -5.03 -16.74 16.62
N VAL A 112 -4.39 -17.43 17.56
CA VAL A 112 -4.84 -18.73 18.03
C VAL A 112 -5.94 -18.49 19.06
N THR A 113 -7.15 -18.97 18.80
CA THR A 113 -8.31 -18.71 19.66
C THR A 113 -8.13 -19.32 21.05
N SER A 114 -7.50 -20.50 21.13
CA SER A 114 -7.34 -21.25 22.39
C SER A 114 -6.27 -20.66 23.33
N THR A 115 -5.13 -20.22 22.79
CA THR A 115 -4.01 -19.70 23.59
C THR A 115 -3.93 -18.17 23.62
N LYS A 116 -4.76 -17.49 22.84
CA LYS A 116 -4.71 -16.03 22.58
C LYS A 116 -3.35 -15.55 22.03
N GLU A 117 -2.47 -16.45 21.66
CA GLU A 117 -1.19 -16.14 21.02
C GLU A 117 -1.44 -15.50 19.66
N GLN A 118 -0.68 -14.44 19.38
CA GLN A 118 -0.81 -13.67 18.16
C GLN A 118 0.55 -13.57 17.49
N ALA A 119 0.55 -13.71 16.17
CA ALA A 119 1.74 -13.56 15.34
C ALA A 119 1.42 -12.66 14.15
N LEU A 120 2.30 -11.71 13.91
CA LEU A 120 2.29 -10.93 12.68
C LEU A 120 3.18 -11.65 11.67
N GLU A 121 2.62 -11.92 10.50
CA GLU A 121 3.25 -12.63 9.40
C GLU A 121 3.24 -11.73 8.17
N VAL A 122 4.37 -11.67 7.47
CA VAL A 122 4.53 -10.94 6.21
C VAL A 122 5.20 -11.88 5.21
N SER A 123 4.50 -12.16 4.12
CA SER A 123 5.05 -12.89 2.97
C SER A 123 5.47 -11.90 1.90
N LEU A 124 6.74 -12.00 1.49
CA LEU A 124 7.34 -11.20 0.43
C LEU A 124 7.76 -12.12 -0.73
N PRO A 125 7.65 -11.70 -2.00
CA PRO A 125 8.17 -12.45 -3.13
C PRO A 125 9.69 -12.56 -3.01
N HIS A 126 10.27 -13.47 -3.80
CA HIS A 126 11.72 -13.57 -3.89
C HIS A 126 12.32 -12.20 -4.24
N LEU A 127 13.17 -11.67 -3.38
CA LEU A 127 13.95 -10.48 -3.74
C LEU A 127 14.97 -10.89 -4.79
N PRO A 128 15.08 -10.19 -5.93
CA PRO A 128 16.20 -10.35 -6.84
C PRO A 128 17.45 -9.75 -6.19
N ILE A 129 17.99 -10.43 -5.17
CA ILE A 129 19.24 -10.04 -4.54
C ILE A 129 20.35 -10.36 -5.55
N PRO A 130 21.17 -9.38 -5.97
CA PRO A 130 22.32 -9.66 -6.80
C PRO A 130 23.24 -10.58 -6.00
N VAL A 131 23.33 -11.82 -6.45
CA VAL A 131 24.15 -12.90 -5.86
C VAL A 131 25.64 -12.54 -5.82
N PHE A 132 26.02 -11.43 -6.44
CA PHE A 132 27.37 -10.88 -6.52
C PHE A 132 27.36 -9.41 -6.06
N ALA A 133 27.20 -9.16 -4.77
CA ALA A 133 27.38 -7.83 -4.20
C ALA A 133 28.84 -7.62 -3.79
N ARG A 134 29.34 -6.40 -3.97
CA ARG A 134 30.67 -5.99 -3.55
C ARG A 134 30.58 -5.50 -2.11
N GLU A 135 31.27 -6.15 -1.18
CA GLU A 135 31.30 -5.76 0.23
C GLU A 135 31.63 -4.27 0.38
N LYS A 136 30.89 -3.54 1.24
CA LYS A 136 31.20 -2.13 1.53
C LYS A 136 32.60 -2.05 2.13
N GLY A 137 33.52 -1.40 1.42
CA GLY A 137 34.93 -1.28 1.81
C GLY A 137 35.91 -2.13 0.99
N ALA A 138 35.44 -2.95 0.05
CA ALA A 138 36.34 -3.72 -0.81
C ALA A 138 37.14 -2.80 -1.78
N PRO A 139 38.43 -3.07 -2.06
CA PRO A 139 39.26 -2.29 -3.01
C PRO A 139 38.74 -2.44 -4.44
N LYS A 140 38.75 -1.38 -5.28
CA LYS A 140 38.01 -1.24 -6.57
C LYS A 140 38.21 -2.38 -7.59
N ASP A 141 39.30 -3.11 -7.46
CA ASP A 141 39.80 -4.24 -8.24
C ASP A 141 39.39 -5.62 -7.68
N ALA A 142 38.82 -5.66 -6.47
CA ALA A 142 38.28 -6.87 -5.88
C ALA A 142 37.07 -7.37 -6.67
N LYS A 143 37.21 -8.59 -7.22
CA LYS A 143 36.12 -9.33 -7.89
C LYS A 143 34.92 -9.45 -6.93
N PRO A 144 33.68 -9.21 -7.40
CA PRO A 144 32.50 -9.34 -6.56
C PRO A 144 32.41 -10.79 -6.06
N LYS A 145 32.47 -10.96 -4.74
CA LYS A 145 32.27 -12.27 -4.12
C LYS A 145 30.78 -12.60 -4.11
N GLN A 146 30.47 -13.89 -4.04
CA GLN A 146 29.09 -14.32 -3.97
C GLN A 146 28.47 -13.87 -2.64
N VAL A 147 27.52 -12.94 -2.69
CA VAL A 147 26.76 -12.41 -1.56
C VAL A 147 25.30 -12.80 -1.78
N GLY A 148 25.03 -14.12 -1.75
CA GLY A 148 23.69 -14.69 -1.60
C GLY A 148 22.81 -14.80 -2.86
N ALA A 149 22.73 -16.01 -3.41
CA ALA A 149 21.52 -16.81 -3.58
C ALA A 149 21.96 -18.19 -4.12
N ARG A 150 21.93 -19.22 -3.27
CA ARG A 150 21.96 -20.62 -3.71
C ARG A 150 20.95 -21.40 -2.88
N SER A 151 19.95 -21.92 -3.58
CA SER A 151 19.13 -23.03 -3.11
C SER A 151 20.06 -24.20 -2.72
N SER A 152 19.84 -24.73 -1.52
CA SER A 152 20.65 -25.73 -0.78
C SER A 152 21.87 -25.20 -0.02
N SER A 153 21.76 -25.24 1.33
CA SER A 153 22.78 -25.02 2.37
C SER A 153 22.97 -23.59 2.94
N PHE A 154 21.83 -22.96 3.28
CA PHE A 154 21.50 -21.92 4.30
C PHE A 154 22.53 -20.89 4.83
N ILE A 155 22.18 -19.59 4.71
CA ILE A 155 22.20 -18.61 5.82
C ILE A 155 20.95 -17.70 5.71
N ILE A 156 20.06 -17.71 6.73
CA ILE A 156 18.95 -16.74 6.92
C ILE A 156 19.31 -15.90 8.15
N PRO A 157 19.82 -14.67 7.98
CA PRO A 157 18.99 -13.49 8.29
C PRO A 157 19.38 -12.26 7.42
N ALA A 158 18.46 -11.45 6.95
CA ALA A 158 17.81 -10.48 7.82
C ALA A 158 16.33 -10.32 7.47
N GLY A 159 15.56 -9.97 8.48
CA GLY A 159 14.11 -10.13 8.48
C GLY A 159 13.33 -9.00 7.82
N VAL A 160 12.15 -8.73 8.36
CA VAL A 160 11.26 -7.67 7.88
C VAL A 160 11.03 -6.69 9.01
N ARG A 161 11.13 -5.39 8.71
CA ARG A 161 10.69 -4.32 9.60
C ARG A 161 9.34 -3.81 9.14
N VAL A 162 8.33 -3.94 9.99
CA VAL A 162 7.01 -3.33 9.78
C VAL A 162 6.93 -2.11 10.67
N LYS A 163 6.80 -0.94 10.05
CA LYS A 163 6.63 0.34 10.74
C LYS A 163 5.18 0.79 10.59
N VAL A 164 4.54 1.16 11.69
CA VAL A 164 3.18 1.73 11.68
C VAL A 164 3.31 3.24 11.55
N ASP A 165 2.72 3.82 10.52
CA ASP A 165 2.83 5.24 10.20
C ASP A 165 4.28 5.75 10.25
N ASP A 166 4.53 6.85 10.98
CA ASP A 166 5.85 7.44 11.18
C ASP A 166 6.50 7.05 12.51
N ASP A 167 5.99 6.01 13.19
CA ASP A 167 6.49 5.54 14.48
C ASP A 167 8.01 5.27 14.45
N LYS A 168 8.68 5.60 15.56
CA LYS A 168 10.11 5.29 15.72
C LYS A 168 10.35 3.79 15.89
N ASP A 169 9.38 3.08 16.45
CA ASP A 169 9.48 1.66 16.74
C ASP A 169 8.97 0.81 15.58
N ALA A 170 9.88 0.08 14.94
CA ALA A 170 9.53 -0.94 13.95
C ALA A 170 9.36 -2.31 14.61
N ILE A 171 8.29 -3.02 14.23
CA ILE A 171 8.09 -4.42 14.57
C ILE A 171 9.08 -5.23 13.74
N LYS A 172 9.96 -5.97 14.41
CA LYS A 172 10.99 -6.80 13.76
C LYS A 172 10.43 -8.22 13.61
N LEU A 173 10.34 -8.68 12.38
CA LEU A 173 9.97 -10.05 12.02
C LEU A 173 11.19 -10.77 11.50
N ASN A 174 11.24 -12.08 11.68
CA ASN A 174 12.34 -12.91 11.19
C ASN A 174 11.83 -13.82 10.09
N PHE A 175 12.58 -13.99 9.01
CA PHE A 175 12.26 -14.99 8.00
C PHE A 175 12.36 -16.39 8.61
N GLY A 176 11.29 -17.17 8.48
CA GLY A 176 11.21 -18.54 8.99
C GLY A 176 11.20 -19.60 7.89
N ALA A 177 10.61 -19.29 6.74
CA ALA A 177 10.51 -20.22 5.61
C ALA A 177 10.51 -19.46 4.27
N CYS A 178 11.10 -20.06 3.25
CA CYS A 178 10.98 -19.60 1.87
C CYS A 178 10.54 -20.76 0.98
N ASP A 179 9.61 -20.49 0.08
CA ASP A 179 9.10 -21.38 -0.96
C ASP A 179 9.38 -20.77 -2.36
N PRO A 180 9.06 -21.46 -3.46
CA PRO A 180 9.31 -20.94 -4.81
C PRO A 180 8.59 -19.63 -5.14
N PHE A 181 7.54 -19.27 -4.39
CA PHE A 181 6.75 -18.07 -4.60
C PHE A 181 7.19 -16.91 -3.69
N GLY A 182 7.74 -17.18 -2.50
CA GLY A 182 8.21 -16.12 -1.60
C GLY A 182 8.80 -16.59 -0.27
N CYS A 183 9.14 -15.62 0.58
CA CYS A 183 9.65 -15.82 1.92
C CYS A 183 8.66 -15.29 2.97
N LEU A 184 8.35 -16.11 3.96
CA LEU A 184 7.51 -15.81 5.11
C LEU A 184 8.38 -15.32 6.28
N ALA A 185 8.14 -14.09 6.72
CA ALA A 185 8.65 -13.56 7.97
C ALA A 185 7.55 -13.51 9.02
N SER A 186 7.87 -13.87 10.26
CA SER A 186 6.92 -13.80 11.37
C SER A 186 7.56 -13.28 12.66
N ALA A 187 6.72 -12.72 13.53
CA ALA A 187 7.06 -12.44 14.92
C ALA A 187 5.82 -12.61 15.79
N ALA A 188 6.02 -13.11 17.02
CA ALA A 188 5.00 -13.01 18.05
C ALA A 188 4.74 -11.53 18.37
N VAL A 189 3.47 -11.16 18.45
CA VAL A 189 3.05 -9.78 18.74
C VAL A 189 2.14 -9.76 19.95
N ASP A 190 2.23 -8.68 20.72
CA ASP A 190 1.39 -8.45 21.88
C ASP A 190 0.18 -7.55 21.54
N ASP A 191 -0.72 -7.39 22.50
CA ASP A 191 -1.89 -6.54 22.33
C ASP A 191 -1.53 -5.05 22.15
N LYS A 192 -0.32 -4.60 22.53
CA LYS A 192 0.13 -3.23 22.29
C LYS A 192 0.37 -3.00 20.80
N VAL A 193 1.01 -3.95 20.13
CA VAL A 193 1.17 -3.92 18.66
C VAL A 193 -0.18 -3.93 17.97
N ILE A 194 -1.15 -4.72 18.43
CA ILE A 194 -2.50 -4.72 17.84
C ILE A 194 -3.19 -3.38 18.00
N LYS A 195 -3.10 -2.78 19.19
CA LYS A 195 -3.64 -1.43 19.41
C LYS A 195 -3.02 -0.41 18.47
N ARG A 196 -1.70 -0.47 18.26
CA ARG A 196 -1.00 0.37 17.26
C ARG A 196 -1.52 0.15 15.84
N LEU A 197 -1.70 -1.10 15.41
CA LEU A 197 -2.26 -1.42 14.09
C LEU A 197 -3.72 -0.95 13.94
N LYS A 198 -4.51 -0.98 15.01
CA LYS A 198 -5.90 -0.50 15.00
C LYS A 198 -6.01 1.02 14.93
N SER A 199 -5.09 1.75 15.56
CA SER A 199 -5.07 3.22 15.55
C SER A 199 -4.29 3.80 14.37
N GLY A 200 -3.41 3.01 13.76
CA GLY A 200 -2.56 3.45 12.67
C GLY A 200 -3.31 3.63 11.35
N LYS A 201 -2.72 4.43 10.45
CA LYS A 201 -3.29 4.69 9.12
C LYS A 201 -2.71 3.80 8.05
N GLN A 202 -1.44 3.45 8.17
CA GLN A 202 -0.71 2.62 7.22
C GLN A 202 0.44 1.85 7.87
N ILE A 203 0.89 0.79 7.21
CA ILE A 203 2.12 0.06 7.54
C ILE A 203 3.11 0.18 6.40
N ALA A 204 4.33 0.60 6.72
CA ALA A 204 5.47 0.58 5.82
C ALA A 204 6.27 -0.72 6.05
N ILE A 205 6.46 -1.49 4.98
CA ILE A 205 7.14 -2.78 5.04
C ILE A 205 8.53 -2.62 4.42
N HIS A 206 9.55 -2.96 5.19
CA HIS A 206 10.94 -2.91 4.76
C HIS A 206 11.57 -4.29 4.93
N ALA A 207 12.05 -4.88 3.83
CA ALA A 207 12.90 -6.05 3.91
C ALA A 207 14.31 -5.62 4.35
N ILE A 208 14.96 -6.41 5.19
CA ILE A 208 16.33 -6.14 5.62
C ILE A 208 17.24 -7.11 4.86
N ASP A 209 18.26 -6.58 4.19
CA ASP A 209 19.26 -7.42 3.55
C ASP A 209 20.28 -7.94 4.57
N ILE A 210 21.15 -8.85 4.14
CA ILE A 210 22.21 -9.40 5.00
C ILE A 210 23.23 -8.35 5.48
N SER A 211 23.25 -7.16 4.84
CA SER A 211 24.08 -6.01 5.22
C SER A 211 23.41 -5.11 6.27
N GLY A 212 22.17 -5.41 6.68
CA GLY A 212 21.38 -4.61 7.63
C GLY A 212 20.64 -3.41 7.02
N VAL A 213 20.69 -3.24 5.70
CA VAL A 213 20.04 -2.15 4.98
C VAL A 213 18.54 -2.43 4.83
N ALA A 214 17.69 -1.45 5.17
CA ALA A 214 16.26 -1.54 4.94
C ALA A 214 15.92 -1.16 3.49
N ILE A 215 15.39 -2.13 2.77
CA ILE A 215 14.85 -1.97 1.41
C ILE A 215 13.34 -1.73 1.55
N PRO A 216 12.82 -0.54 1.20
CA PRO A 216 11.38 -0.27 1.22
C PRO A 216 10.68 -1.12 0.15
N PHE A 217 9.58 -1.79 0.55
CA PHE A 217 8.81 -2.64 -0.35
C PHE A 217 7.51 -1.97 -0.78
N GLN A 218 6.62 -1.72 0.17
CA GLN A 218 5.40 -0.98 -0.06
C GLN A 218 4.82 -0.47 1.25
N VAL A 219 3.89 0.48 1.11
CA VAL A 219 3.04 0.96 2.20
C VAL A 219 1.63 0.43 1.97
N LEU A 220 1.07 -0.26 2.96
CA LEU A 220 -0.30 -0.76 2.93
C LEU A 220 -1.18 0.06 3.87
N PRO A 221 -2.39 0.48 3.45
CA PRO A 221 -3.30 1.17 4.33
C PRO A 221 -3.87 0.21 5.39
N LEU A 222 -3.99 0.70 6.62
CA LEU A 222 -4.68 0.03 7.73
C LEU A 222 -6.18 0.34 7.74
N THR A 223 -6.67 1.12 6.77
CA THR A 223 -8.10 1.41 6.61
C THR A 223 -8.91 0.12 6.53
N GLY A 224 -9.84 -0.05 7.47
CA GLY A 224 -10.68 -1.25 7.58
C GLY A 224 -10.05 -2.41 8.35
N PHE A 225 -8.78 -2.32 8.77
CA PHE A 225 -8.13 -3.35 9.59
C PHE A 225 -8.92 -3.64 10.88
N THR A 226 -9.26 -2.61 11.65
CA THR A 226 -10.03 -2.76 12.91
C THR A 226 -11.37 -3.44 12.67
N ALA A 227 -12.09 -3.04 11.60
CA ALA A 227 -13.37 -3.64 11.24
C ALA A 227 -13.23 -5.11 10.83
N ALA A 228 -12.17 -5.48 10.11
CA ALA A 228 -11.90 -6.87 9.77
C ALA A 228 -11.49 -7.69 10.99
N TYR A 229 -10.60 -7.14 11.83
CA TYR A 229 -10.05 -7.83 13.00
C TYR A 229 -11.12 -8.10 14.08
N ASP A 230 -11.94 -7.10 14.40
CA ASP A 230 -13.02 -7.23 15.39
C ASP A 230 -14.30 -7.82 14.78
N GLY A 231 -14.43 -7.77 13.45
CA GLY A 231 -15.58 -8.29 12.71
C GLY A 231 -15.69 -9.81 12.67
N LYS A 232 -16.77 -10.27 12.04
CA LYS A 232 -16.99 -11.69 11.75
C LYS A 232 -16.04 -12.13 10.64
N ALA A 233 -15.57 -13.37 10.74
CA ALA A 233 -14.82 -13.98 9.66
C ALA A 233 -15.71 -14.13 8.43
N ILE A 234 -15.11 -13.96 7.25
CA ILE A 234 -15.74 -14.33 6.00
C ILE A 234 -15.62 -15.84 5.82
N ASP A 235 -16.63 -16.42 5.18
CA ASP A 235 -16.62 -17.84 4.84
C ASP A 235 -15.50 -18.17 3.84
N ALA A 236 -14.84 -19.31 4.03
CA ALA A 236 -13.69 -19.71 3.23
C ALA A 236 -14.05 -19.92 1.75
N LYS A 237 -15.25 -20.44 1.46
CA LYS A 237 -15.73 -20.61 0.09
C LYS A 237 -15.98 -19.26 -0.57
N THR A 238 -16.61 -18.34 0.16
CA THR A 238 -16.85 -16.97 -0.32
C THR A 238 -15.54 -16.24 -0.64
N PHE A 239 -14.53 -16.40 0.22
CA PHE A 239 -13.19 -15.87 -0.04
C PHE A 239 -12.55 -16.49 -1.29
N ALA A 240 -12.60 -17.81 -1.41
CA ALA A 240 -12.04 -18.53 -2.57
C ALA A 240 -12.72 -18.13 -3.89
N ASP A 241 -14.05 -18.01 -3.90
CA ASP A 241 -14.82 -17.57 -5.06
C ASP A 241 -14.46 -16.12 -5.45
N GLY A 242 -14.34 -15.23 -4.45
CA GLY A 242 -13.90 -13.84 -4.66
C GLY A 242 -12.48 -13.76 -5.23
N ARG A 243 -11.55 -14.56 -4.73
CA ARG A 243 -10.18 -14.66 -5.27
C ARG A 243 -10.17 -15.18 -6.70
N LYS A 244 -10.97 -16.21 -7.01
CA LYS A 244 -11.09 -16.73 -8.37
C LYS A 244 -11.59 -15.66 -9.34
N ALA A 245 -12.63 -14.91 -8.96
CA ALA A 245 -13.15 -13.81 -9.77
C ALA A 245 -12.11 -12.71 -10.00
N LEU A 246 -11.37 -12.32 -8.96
CA LEU A 246 -10.27 -11.35 -9.05
C LEU A 246 -9.20 -11.80 -10.05
N TYR A 247 -8.76 -13.06 -9.97
CA TYR A 247 -7.76 -13.60 -10.91
C TYR A 247 -8.26 -13.64 -12.35
N GLN A 248 -9.52 -14.00 -12.58
CA GLN A 248 -10.14 -13.97 -13.92
C GLN A 248 -10.16 -12.54 -14.49
N GLN A 249 -10.45 -11.54 -13.66
CA GLN A 249 -10.41 -10.14 -14.08
C GLN A 249 -8.99 -9.68 -14.42
N ILE A 250 -7.99 -10.05 -13.62
CA ILE A 250 -6.58 -9.72 -13.91
C ILE A 250 -6.14 -10.35 -15.24
N GLU A 251 -6.52 -11.60 -15.50
CA GLU A 251 -6.20 -12.27 -16.77
C GLU A 251 -6.87 -11.58 -17.97
N ALA A 252 -8.15 -11.20 -17.84
CA ALA A 252 -8.87 -10.47 -18.88
C ALA A 252 -8.21 -9.11 -19.18
N ASN A 253 -7.87 -8.36 -18.13
CA ASN A 253 -7.16 -7.08 -18.25
C ASN A 253 -5.80 -7.24 -18.93
N ARG A 254 -5.06 -8.31 -18.62
CA ARG A 254 -3.77 -8.62 -19.26
C ARG A 254 -3.93 -8.89 -20.75
N LYS A 255 -4.93 -9.66 -21.16
CA LYS A 255 -5.20 -9.93 -22.58
C LYS A 255 -5.54 -8.64 -23.32
N ALA A 256 -6.42 -7.81 -22.75
CA ALA A 256 -6.78 -6.52 -23.33
C ALA A 256 -5.56 -5.58 -23.46
N ALA A 257 -4.69 -5.51 -22.45
CA ALA A 257 -3.49 -4.69 -22.50
C ALA A 257 -2.50 -5.16 -23.57
N LEU A 258 -2.33 -6.48 -23.74
CA LEU A 258 -1.49 -7.04 -24.81
C LEU A 258 -2.03 -6.71 -26.20
N GLU A 259 -3.34 -6.80 -26.40
CA GLU A 259 -3.98 -6.44 -27.67
C GLU A 259 -3.82 -4.94 -27.97
N GLN A 260 -4.01 -4.08 -26.99
CA GLN A 260 -3.78 -2.63 -27.13
C GLN A 260 -2.32 -2.32 -27.48
N MET A 261 -1.36 -2.96 -26.81
CA MET A 261 0.06 -2.79 -27.14
C MET A 261 0.36 -3.27 -28.57
N ARG A 262 -0.25 -4.38 -29.02
CA ARG A 262 -0.12 -4.89 -30.39
C ARG A 262 -0.62 -3.86 -31.40
N MET A 263 -1.81 -3.29 -31.20
CA MET A 263 -2.39 -2.26 -32.07
C MET A 263 -1.52 -0.98 -32.11
N GLN A 264 -0.99 -0.55 -30.96
CA GLN A 264 -0.08 0.60 -30.90
C GLN A 264 1.24 0.36 -31.64
N GLN A 265 1.78 -0.86 -31.56
CA GLN A 265 2.97 -1.26 -32.31
C GLN A 265 2.71 -1.34 -33.81
N GLU A 266 1.52 -1.78 -34.24
CA GLU A 266 1.12 -1.74 -35.65
C GLU A 266 0.97 -0.30 -36.15
N ALA A 267 0.40 0.60 -35.34
CA ALA A 267 0.24 2.01 -35.68
C ALA A 267 1.57 2.81 -35.70
N THR A 268 2.58 2.41 -34.92
CA THR A 268 3.90 3.06 -34.88
C THR A 268 4.91 2.48 -35.87
N LYS A 269 4.63 1.30 -36.46
CA LYS A 269 5.46 0.71 -37.52
C LYS A 269 5.24 1.34 -38.90
N ASP A 270 4.38 2.35 -39.02
CA ASP A 270 4.13 3.07 -40.27
C ASP A 270 4.58 4.55 -40.27
N PRO A 271 5.89 4.87 -40.11
CA PRO A 271 6.43 6.19 -40.46
C PRO A 271 7.16 6.18 -41.82
N ALA A 272 6.84 5.26 -42.74
CA ALA A 272 7.57 5.09 -44.01
C ALA A 272 6.73 5.37 -45.28
N LYS A 273 5.64 6.14 -45.18
CA LYS A 273 4.86 6.61 -46.35
C LYS A 273 4.61 8.12 -46.43
N LYS A 274 5.33 8.94 -45.66
CA LYS A 274 5.35 10.41 -45.82
C LYS A 274 6.75 11.00 -45.74
N ALA A 275 7.71 10.45 -46.48
CA ALA A 275 8.91 11.16 -46.89
C ALA A 275 9.54 10.46 -48.09
N ALA A 276 8.99 10.70 -49.28
CA ALA A 276 9.75 10.57 -50.52
C ALA A 276 9.54 11.85 -51.34
N PRO A 277 10.63 12.40 -51.93
CA PRO A 277 10.79 13.83 -52.16
C PRO A 277 10.10 14.30 -53.44
N ALA A 278 9.63 15.54 -53.43
CA ALA A 278 9.29 16.27 -54.64
C ALA A 278 10.53 16.33 -55.55
N LYS A 279 10.47 15.65 -56.70
CA LYS A 279 11.47 15.77 -57.76
C LYS A 279 11.13 16.98 -58.64
N LYS A 280 12.16 17.81 -58.85
CA LYS A 280 12.29 18.86 -59.87
C LYS A 280 12.23 18.27 -61.27
#